data_AF-A0A538J4X7-F1
#
_entry.id   AF-A0A538J4X7-F1
#
_cell.length_a   1.000
_cell.length_b   1.000
_cell.length_c   1.000
_cell.angle_alpha   90.00
_cell.angle_beta   90.00
_cell.angle_gamma   90.00
#
_symmetry.space_group_name_H-M   'P 1'
#
loop_
_entity.id
_entity.type
_entity.pdbx_description
1 polymer ?
#
loop_
_entity_poly.entity_id
_entity_poly.type
_entity_poly.pdbx_seq_one_letter_code
_entity_poly.pdbx_strand_id
1 'polypeptide(L)'
;EEGLANWLPRASMKSLRDNRDGLIRTQWCHGAPGVVASLARFAPDDDEHERLLRAGGELTWRAGPLCKGANLCHGTAGNGYAFLALFERTGDELWLDRARAFAMHSVAQVARTRTEVGRGHYTLWTGDPGTALYLADCLAGGGTVPLP
;
A
#
# COMPACT_ATOMS: atom_id res chain seq x y z
N GLU A 1 -14.28 12.07 -2.08
CA GLU A 1 -14.51 13.26 -2.93
C GLU A 1 -13.51 13.22 -4.09
N GLU A 2 -13.78 13.92 -5.20
CA GLU A 2 -12.87 13.99 -6.37
C GLU A 2 -12.51 12.63 -7.02
N GLY A 3 -13.39 11.63 -6.90
CA GLY A 3 -13.13 10.28 -7.42
C GLY A 3 -12.11 9.47 -6.60
N LEU A 4 -11.79 9.91 -5.39
CA LEU A 4 -10.91 9.19 -4.45
C LEU A 4 -11.71 8.55 -3.30
N ALA A 5 -11.23 7.40 -2.82
CA ALA A 5 -11.85 6.65 -1.74
C ALA A 5 -10.85 6.36 -0.61
N ASN A 6 -11.28 6.54 0.63
CA ASN A 6 -10.56 6.11 1.82
C ASN A 6 -11.55 5.63 2.90
N TRP A 7 -11.06 4.86 3.86
CA TRP A 7 -11.87 4.28 4.93
C TRP A 7 -11.43 4.83 6.29
N LEU A 8 -12.40 4.98 7.17
CA LEU A 8 -12.15 5.41 8.53
C LEU A 8 -11.34 4.33 9.26
N PRO A 9 -10.20 4.69 9.87
CA PRO A 9 -9.33 3.70 10.51
C PRO A 9 -9.92 3.13 11.81
N ARG A 10 -10.96 3.77 12.35
CA ARG A 10 -11.66 3.35 13.57
C ARG A 10 -13.16 3.62 13.42
N ALA A 11 -13.99 2.69 13.90
CA ALA A 11 -15.44 2.79 13.83
C ALA A 11 -16.02 4.03 14.56
N SER A 12 -15.29 4.57 15.55
CA SER A 12 -15.72 5.75 16.31
C SER A 12 -15.44 7.09 15.62
N MET A 13 -14.64 7.11 14.55
CA MET A 13 -14.34 8.35 13.82
C MET A 13 -15.52 8.78 12.96
N LYS A 14 -15.74 10.09 12.83
CA LYS A 14 -16.80 10.66 11.99
C LYS A 14 -16.24 11.25 10.70
N SER A 15 -14.96 11.58 10.69
CA SER A 15 -14.21 12.11 9.55
C SER A 15 -12.80 11.55 9.49
N LEU A 16 -12.22 11.47 8.29
CA LEU A 16 -10.82 11.08 8.06
C LEU A 16 -9.82 12.02 8.75
N ARG A 17 -10.25 13.25 9.07
CA ARG A 17 -9.45 14.26 9.78
C ARG A 17 -9.54 14.14 11.30
N ASP A 18 -10.39 13.28 11.86
CA ASP A 18 -10.55 13.10 13.31
C ASP A 18 -9.39 12.34 13.97
N ASN A 19 -8.25 12.21 13.28
CA ASN A 19 -7.02 11.72 13.88
C ASN A 19 -6.40 12.80 14.77
N ARG A 20 -5.62 12.38 15.78
CA ARG A 20 -5.00 13.27 16.78
C ARG A 20 -4.15 14.39 16.14
N ASP A 21 -3.56 14.14 14.99
CA ASP A 21 -2.71 15.07 14.24
C ASP A 21 -3.41 15.73 13.05
N GLY A 22 -4.71 15.49 12.85
CA GLY A 22 -5.49 16.02 11.73
C GLY A 22 -5.13 15.42 10.37
N LEU A 23 -4.18 14.48 10.30
CA LEU A 23 -3.71 13.89 9.05
C LEU A 23 -4.55 12.66 8.65
N ILE A 24 -4.82 12.56 7.35
CA ILE A 24 -5.49 11.40 6.77
C ILE A 24 -4.48 10.24 6.70
N ARG A 25 -4.89 9.05 7.15
CA ARG A 25 -4.05 7.85 7.07
C ARG A 25 -4.19 7.18 5.72
N THR A 26 -3.05 6.88 5.11
CA THR A 26 -2.89 6.16 3.85
C THR A 26 -1.84 5.07 4.02
N GLN A 27 -2.12 4.15 4.95
CA GLN A 27 -1.23 3.05 5.33
C GLN A 27 -1.96 1.73 5.13
N TRP A 28 -1.24 0.63 4.94
CA TRP A 28 -1.85 -0.69 4.89
C TRP A 28 -2.70 -0.98 6.14
N CYS A 29 -2.19 -0.72 7.34
CA CYS A 29 -2.97 -0.94 8.56
C CYS A 29 -4.15 0.02 8.75
N HIS A 30 -4.15 1.17 8.08
CA HIS A 30 -5.14 2.22 8.26
C HIS A 30 -5.30 3.05 6.97
N GLY A 31 -6.31 2.69 6.18
CA GLY A 31 -6.75 3.45 5.02
C GLY A 31 -6.78 2.63 3.72
N ALA A 32 -6.90 3.35 2.61
CA ALA A 32 -7.13 2.79 1.29
C ALA A 32 -6.17 1.69 0.86
N PRO A 33 -4.84 1.79 1.09
CA PRO A 33 -3.93 0.77 0.57
C PRO A 33 -4.23 -0.63 1.12
N GLY A 34 -4.53 -0.75 2.41
CA GLY A 34 -4.83 -2.05 3.01
C GLY A 34 -6.19 -2.60 2.61
N VAL A 35 -7.19 -1.72 2.48
CA VAL A 35 -8.52 -2.12 2.02
C VAL A 35 -8.46 -2.63 0.59
N VAL A 36 -7.79 -1.91 -0.30
CA VAL A 36 -7.62 -2.31 -1.70
C VAL A 36 -6.82 -3.60 -1.81
N ALA A 37 -5.65 -3.68 -1.14
CA ALA A 37 -4.81 -4.87 -1.17
C ALA A 37 -5.54 -6.13 -0.65
N SER A 38 -6.45 -5.96 0.32
CA SER A 38 -7.18 -7.08 0.92
C SER A 38 -8.43 -7.45 0.12
N LEU A 39 -9.18 -6.47 -0.40
CA LEU A 39 -10.51 -6.71 -0.98
C LEU A 39 -10.51 -6.87 -2.49
N ALA A 40 -9.49 -6.39 -3.22
CA ALA A 40 -9.55 -6.40 -4.68
C ALA A 40 -9.74 -7.80 -5.30
N ARG A 41 -9.29 -8.86 -4.61
CA ARG A 41 -9.44 -10.25 -5.06
C ARG A 41 -10.79 -10.88 -4.71
N PHE A 42 -11.51 -10.34 -3.72
CA PHE A 42 -12.71 -10.96 -3.16
C PHE A 42 -13.97 -10.12 -3.36
N ALA A 43 -13.82 -8.82 -3.62
CA ALA A 43 -14.96 -7.95 -3.86
C ALA A 43 -15.71 -8.42 -5.12
N PRO A 44 -17.06 -8.37 -5.12
CA PRO A 44 -17.88 -8.74 -6.27
C PRO A 44 -17.40 -8.08 -7.56
N ASP A 45 -17.58 -8.77 -8.68
CA ASP A 45 -17.27 -8.25 -10.01
C ASP A 45 -18.44 -7.38 -10.51
N ASP A 46 -18.50 -6.16 -9.96
CA ASP A 46 -19.47 -5.14 -10.37
C ASP A 46 -18.81 -3.74 -10.43
N ASP A 47 -19.47 -2.84 -11.17
CA ASP A 47 -19.00 -1.49 -11.45
C ASP A 47 -18.77 -0.67 -10.16
N GLU A 48 -19.57 -0.89 -9.11
CA GLU A 48 -19.46 -0.12 -7.89
C GLU A 48 -18.19 -0.47 -7.12
N HIS A 49 -17.93 -1.77 -6.93
CA HIS A 49 -16.74 -2.25 -6.24
C HIS A 49 -15.48 -1.95 -7.04
N GLU A 50 -15.49 -2.15 -8.35
CA GLU A 50 -14.35 -1.78 -9.20
C GLU A 50 -14.03 -0.28 -9.08
N ARG A 51 -15.05 0.58 -9.18
CA ARG A 51 -14.88 2.03 -9.02
C ARG A 51 -14.29 2.39 -7.66
N LEU A 52 -14.78 1.79 -6.57
CA LEU A 52 -14.27 2.05 -5.21
C LEU A 52 -12.83 1.58 -5.03
N LEU A 53 -12.48 0.40 -5.55
CA LEU A 53 -11.12 -0.14 -5.46
C LEU A 53 -10.13 0.71 -6.27
N ARG A 54 -10.48 1.08 -7.52
CA ARG A 54 -9.67 1.98 -8.35
C ARG A 54 -9.51 3.35 -7.68
N ALA A 55 -10.56 3.90 -7.08
CA ALA A 55 -10.51 5.16 -6.34
C ALA A 55 -9.57 5.10 -5.13
N GLY A 56 -9.52 3.96 -4.43
CA GLY A 56 -8.58 3.72 -3.34
C GLY A 56 -7.12 3.56 -3.81
N GLY A 57 -6.92 2.87 -4.93
CA GLY A 57 -5.62 2.78 -5.60
C GLY A 57 -5.12 4.14 -6.06
N GLU A 58 -5.98 4.94 -6.68
CA GLU A 58 -5.62 6.28 -7.12
C GLU A 58 -5.29 7.21 -5.94
N LEU A 59 -6.03 7.11 -4.82
CA LEU A 59 -5.65 7.83 -3.61
C LEU A 59 -4.26 7.40 -3.12
N THR A 60 -3.97 6.09 -3.14
CA THR A 60 -2.68 5.53 -2.73
C THR A 60 -1.54 6.07 -3.60
N TRP A 61 -1.76 6.18 -4.91
CA TRP A 61 -0.81 6.77 -5.85
C TRP A 61 -0.59 8.26 -5.59
N ARG A 62 -1.68 9.04 -5.46
CA ARG A 62 -1.62 10.49 -5.23
C ARG A 62 -1.00 10.86 -3.88
N ALA A 63 -1.24 10.05 -2.84
CA ALA A 63 -0.59 10.23 -1.54
C ALA A 63 0.92 9.97 -1.60
N GLY A 64 1.38 9.20 -2.58
CA GLY A 64 2.78 8.89 -2.83
C GLY A 64 3.39 7.94 -1.79
N PRO A 65 4.69 7.65 -1.93
CA PRO A 65 5.46 6.87 -0.97
C PRO A 65 5.45 7.48 0.44
N LEU A 66 5.42 6.64 1.47
CA LEU A 66 5.34 7.11 2.85
C LEU A 66 6.70 7.56 3.37
N CYS A 67 6.79 8.77 3.93
CA CYS A 67 8.01 9.28 4.57
C CYS A 67 8.51 8.39 5.73
N LYS A 68 7.62 7.63 6.36
CA LYS A 68 7.93 6.80 7.55
C LYS A 68 8.91 5.65 7.24
N GLY A 69 8.93 5.16 6.01
CA GLY A 69 9.85 4.10 5.59
C GLY A 69 9.21 3.06 4.67
N ALA A 70 9.94 1.97 4.44
CA ALA A 70 9.63 0.99 3.39
C ALA A 70 8.67 -0.14 3.81
N ASN A 71 8.44 -0.36 5.10
CA ASN A 71 7.85 -1.62 5.60
C ASN A 71 6.41 -1.93 5.14
N LEU A 72 5.92 -3.13 5.46
CA LEU A 72 4.60 -3.61 5.04
C LEU A 72 3.42 -3.01 5.82
N CYS A 73 3.54 -2.83 7.13
CA CYS A 73 2.40 -2.43 7.95
C CYS A 73 1.94 -0.99 7.66
N HIS A 74 2.91 -0.10 7.48
CA HIS A 74 2.67 1.34 7.36
C HIS A 74 3.83 2.04 6.64
N GLY A 75 4.36 1.37 5.63
CA GLY A 75 5.42 1.87 4.77
C GLY A 75 5.09 1.70 3.29
N THR A 76 6.01 2.17 2.44
CA THR A 76 5.84 2.23 0.99
C THR A 76 5.58 0.86 0.37
N ALA A 77 6.29 -0.20 0.77
CA ALA A 77 6.10 -1.54 0.20
C ALA A 77 4.70 -2.08 0.52
N GLY A 78 4.22 -1.88 1.75
CA GLY A 78 2.87 -2.25 2.15
C GLY A 78 1.79 -1.60 1.30
N ASN A 79 1.95 -0.31 1.03
CA ASN A 79 1.02 0.41 0.17
C ASN A 79 1.06 -0.08 -1.28
N GLY A 80 2.24 -0.49 -1.75
CA GLY A 80 2.44 -0.99 -3.11
C GLY A 80 1.63 -2.24 -3.46
N TYR A 81 1.31 -3.08 -2.47
CA TYR A 81 0.43 -4.24 -2.69
C TYR A 81 -0.99 -3.86 -3.14
N ALA A 82 -1.46 -2.64 -2.86
CA ALA A 82 -2.72 -2.16 -3.42
C ALA A 82 -2.68 -2.15 -4.96
N PHE A 83 -1.53 -1.80 -5.53
CA PHE A 83 -1.35 -1.76 -6.98
C PHE A 83 -1.21 -3.17 -7.57
N LEU A 84 -0.46 -4.07 -6.92
CA LEU A 84 -0.40 -5.48 -7.36
C LEU A 84 -1.78 -6.14 -7.35
N ALA A 85 -2.59 -5.87 -6.33
CA ALA A 85 -3.95 -6.40 -6.24
C ALA A 85 -4.89 -5.81 -7.32
N LEU A 86 -4.73 -4.53 -7.66
CA LEU A 86 -5.45 -3.91 -8.78
C LEU A 86 -5.00 -4.42 -10.13
N PHE A 87 -3.70 -4.64 -10.33
CA PHE A 87 -3.18 -5.26 -11.55
C PHE A 87 -3.79 -6.64 -11.76
N GLU A 88 -3.76 -7.50 -10.74
CA GLU A 88 -4.34 -8.85 -10.83
C GLU A 88 -5.85 -8.82 -11.13
N ARG A 89 -6.59 -7.89 -10.50
CA ARG A 89 -8.03 -7.77 -10.73
C ARG A 89 -8.36 -7.27 -12.15
N THR A 90 -7.59 -6.30 -12.65
CA THR A 90 -8.00 -5.51 -13.83
C THR A 90 -7.22 -5.82 -15.10
N GLY A 91 -6.05 -6.46 -15.00
CA GLY A 91 -5.11 -6.65 -16.09
C GLY A 91 -4.45 -5.37 -16.62
N ASP A 92 -4.70 -4.23 -15.98
CA ASP A 92 -4.18 -2.93 -16.43
C ASP A 92 -2.74 -2.70 -15.94
N GLU A 93 -1.79 -2.80 -16.87
CA GLU A 93 -0.34 -2.67 -16.65
C GLU A 93 0.07 -1.36 -15.94
N LEU A 94 -0.75 -0.30 -16.01
CA LEU A 94 -0.52 0.92 -15.24
C LEU A 94 -0.31 0.64 -13.75
N TRP A 95 -1.07 -0.31 -13.19
CA TRP A 95 -0.96 -0.66 -11.78
C TRP A 95 0.34 -1.41 -11.48
N LEU A 96 0.79 -2.29 -12.39
CA LEU A 96 2.06 -2.97 -12.21
C LEU A 96 3.24 -1.99 -12.29
N ASP A 97 3.19 -1.01 -13.20
CA ASP A 97 4.18 0.05 -13.27
C ASP A 97 4.25 0.90 -11.99
N ARG A 98 3.08 1.25 -11.43
CA ARG A 98 2.98 1.96 -10.14
C ARG A 98 3.54 1.13 -8.98
N ALA A 99 3.28 -0.18 -8.96
CA ALA A 99 3.86 -1.09 -7.98
C ALA A 99 5.40 -1.09 -8.08
N ARG A 100 5.94 -1.25 -9.28
CA ARG A 100 7.39 -1.23 -9.51
C ARG A 100 8.03 0.12 -9.16
N ALA A 101 7.35 1.23 -9.39
CA ALA A 101 7.81 2.55 -8.94
C ALA A 101 7.91 2.63 -7.40
N PHE A 102 6.91 2.12 -6.68
CA PHE A 102 6.94 2.04 -5.21
C PHE A 102 8.02 1.07 -4.71
N ALA A 103 8.31 -0.01 -5.46
CA ALA A 103 9.39 -0.94 -5.16
C ALA A 103 10.75 -0.24 -5.22
N MET A 104 11.01 0.51 -6.28
CA MET A 104 12.25 1.28 -6.42
C MET A 104 12.42 2.32 -5.29
N HIS A 105 11.35 3.00 -4.91
CA HIS A 105 11.39 3.92 -3.77
C HIS A 105 11.67 3.19 -2.45
N SER A 106 11.03 2.04 -2.23
CA SER A 106 11.21 1.22 -1.03
C SER A 106 12.64 0.70 -0.89
N VAL A 107 13.30 0.29 -1.99
CA VAL A 107 14.72 -0.10 -2.00
C VAL A 107 15.60 1.05 -1.53
N ALA A 108 15.38 2.27 -2.06
CA ALA A 108 16.14 3.44 -1.66
C ALA A 108 15.93 3.80 -0.18
N GLN A 109 14.70 3.62 0.34
CA GLN A 109 14.41 3.80 1.76
C GLN A 109 15.16 2.79 2.64
N VAL A 110 15.14 1.49 2.29
CA VAL A 110 15.90 0.47 3.03
C VAL A 110 17.40 0.77 3.02
N ALA A 111 17.96 1.12 1.87
CA ALA A 111 19.38 1.45 1.74
C ALA A 111 19.77 2.64 2.64
N ARG A 112 18.99 3.72 2.61
CA ARG A 112 19.22 4.90 3.47
C ARG A 112 19.15 4.55 4.95
N THR A 113 18.09 3.86 5.39
CA THR A 113 17.94 3.48 6.80
C THR A 113 19.07 2.56 7.28
N ARG A 114 19.51 1.61 6.45
CA ARG A 114 20.67 0.75 6.79
C ARG A 114 21.96 1.55 6.95
N THR A 115 22.20 2.55 6.10
CA THR A 115 23.35 3.44 6.23
C THR A 115 23.28 4.29 7.50
N GLU A 116 22.12 4.84 7.82
CA GLU A 116 21.91 5.69 9.01
C GLU A 116 22.03 4.92 10.33
N VAL A 117 21.48 3.70 10.37
CA VAL A 117 21.39 2.90 11.61
C VAL A 117 22.57 1.92 11.75
N GLY A 118 23.28 1.62 10.66
CA GLY A 118 24.40 0.67 10.63
C GLY A 118 23.97 -0.80 10.66
N ARG A 119 22.67 -1.12 10.55
CA ARG A 119 22.13 -2.48 10.49
C ARG A 119 20.76 -2.54 9.80
N GLY A 120 20.34 -3.73 9.38
CA GLY A 120 18.99 -4.00 8.88
C GLY A 120 17.95 -4.15 9.99
N HIS A 121 16.68 -4.07 9.62
CA HIS A 121 15.54 -4.36 10.49
C HIS A 121 14.92 -5.71 10.08
N TYR A 122 14.86 -6.67 10.99
CA TYR A 122 14.61 -8.08 10.60
C TYR A 122 13.21 -8.60 10.94
N THR A 123 12.25 -7.72 11.21
CA THR A 123 10.84 -8.09 11.39
C THR A 123 10.11 -8.09 10.04
N LEU A 124 9.18 -9.02 9.84
CA LEU A 124 8.42 -9.11 8.59
C LEU A 124 7.63 -7.83 8.30
N TRP A 125 6.78 -7.42 9.24
CA TRP A 125 5.82 -6.33 9.02
C TRP A 125 6.38 -4.92 9.14
N THR A 126 7.50 -4.76 9.84
CA THR A 126 8.10 -3.45 10.15
C THR A 126 9.54 -3.30 9.69
N GLY A 127 10.11 -4.32 9.05
CA GLY A 127 11.50 -4.37 8.61
C GLY A 127 11.71 -4.73 7.14
N ASP A 128 12.95 -5.06 6.82
CA ASP A 128 13.48 -5.30 5.49
C ASP A 128 12.92 -6.58 4.83
N PRO A 129 12.70 -7.70 5.54
CA PRO A 129 12.18 -8.92 4.91
C PRO A 129 10.85 -8.72 4.20
N GLY A 130 9.92 -7.96 4.80
CA GLY A 130 8.65 -7.67 4.15
C GLY A 130 8.81 -6.81 2.89
N THR A 131 9.76 -5.88 2.90
CA THR A 131 10.11 -5.13 1.67
C THR A 131 10.67 -6.08 0.63
N ALA A 132 11.57 -6.99 1.00
CA ALA A 132 12.14 -7.95 0.06
C ALA A 132 11.09 -8.84 -0.63
N LEU A 133 10.07 -9.30 0.12
CA LEU A 133 8.94 -10.04 -0.45
C LEU A 133 8.17 -9.19 -1.48
N TYR A 134 7.86 -7.93 -1.14
CA TYR A 134 7.22 -7.02 -2.08
C TYR A 134 8.02 -6.82 -3.38
N LEU A 135 9.36 -6.75 -3.28
CA LEU A 135 10.22 -6.65 -4.47
C LEU A 135 10.15 -7.93 -5.31
N ALA A 136 10.17 -9.10 -4.69
CA ALA A 136 10.05 -10.38 -5.38
C ALA A 136 8.71 -10.48 -6.13
N ASP A 137 7.62 -10.07 -5.48
CA ASP A 137 6.28 -10.06 -6.07
C ASP A 137 6.18 -9.07 -7.25
N CYS A 138 6.79 -7.89 -7.14
CA CYS A 138 6.87 -6.93 -8.25
C CYS A 138 7.65 -7.48 -9.47
N LEU A 139 8.67 -8.31 -9.23
CA LEU A 139 9.43 -8.99 -10.30
C LEU A 139 8.61 -10.11 -10.94
N ALA A 140 7.86 -10.87 -10.13
CA ALA A 140 6.96 -11.92 -10.61
C ALA A 140 5.73 -11.36 -11.35
N GLY A 141 5.42 -10.07 -11.19
CA GLY A 141 4.23 -9.47 -11.79
C GLY A 141 2.94 -9.76 -11.02
N GLY A 142 3.02 -10.04 -9.72
CA GLY A 142 1.86 -10.39 -8.91
C GLY A 142 2.27 -10.80 -7.49
N GLY A 143 1.30 -10.91 -6.59
CA GLY A 143 1.58 -11.30 -5.21
C GLY A 143 0.53 -10.83 -4.21
N THR A 144 0.45 -11.55 -3.08
CA THR A 144 -0.42 -11.22 -1.95
C THR A 144 0.41 -10.70 -0.80
N VAL A 145 -0.11 -9.69 -0.09
CA VAL A 145 0.46 -9.33 1.22
C VAL A 145 0.55 -10.59 2.07
N PRO A 146 1.71 -10.89 2.70
CA PRO A 146 1.88 -12.08 3.52
C PRO A 146 1.05 -11.94 4.81
N LEU A 147 -0.20 -12.42 4.76
CA LEU A 147 -1.08 -12.52 5.92
C LEU A 147 -0.71 -13.77 6.74
N PRO A 148 -0.68 -13.69 8.08
CA PRO A 148 -0.54 -14.85 8.94
C PRO A 148 -1.77 -15.77 8.92
#